data_AF-A0A7V9AIM3-F1
#
_entry.id   AF-A0A7V9AIM3-F1
#
_cell.length_a   1.000
_cell.length_b   1.000
_cell.length_c   1.000
_cell.angle_alpha   90.00
_cell.angle_beta   90.00
_cell.angle_gamma   90.00
#
_symmetry.space_group_name_H-M   'P 1'
#
loop_
_entity.id
_entity.type
_entity.pdbx_description
1 polymer ?
#
loop_
_entity_poly.entity_id
_entity_poly.type
_entity_poly.pdbx_seq_one_letter_code
_entity_poly.pdbx_strand_id
1 'polypeptide(L)'
;MQNARDFLQAARDAAALAEASANGNPIMSQVVLAVIAYGDALTIRFGGIQNEHDHRQLVRALRYTLGNAADAEQLTRLGRIIGRKDQIQYDHRTASLDEARGLLEQAERFAVWAERELLRA
;
A
#
# COMPACT_ATOMS: atom_id res chain seq x y z
N MET A 1 -4.10 -9.51 7.88
CA MET A 1 -3.40 -8.53 8.75
C MET A 1 -1.91 -8.81 8.87
N GLN A 2 -1.48 -10.01 9.28
CA GLN A 2 -0.05 -10.33 9.41
C GLN A 2 0.73 -10.09 8.10
N ASN A 3 0.24 -10.63 6.96
CA ASN A 3 0.87 -10.41 5.65
C ASN A 3 1.08 -8.93 5.29
N ALA A 4 0.12 -8.04 5.64
CA ALA A 4 0.23 -6.61 5.36
C ALA A 4 1.38 -5.96 6.14
N ARG A 5 1.51 -6.34 7.42
CA ARG A 5 2.61 -5.91 8.29
C ARG A 5 3.95 -6.45 7.82
N ASP A 6 3.98 -7.72 7.40
CA ASP A 6 5.20 -8.36 6.92
C ASP A 6 5.73 -7.72 5.64
N PHE A 7 4.85 -7.38 4.68
CA PHE A 7 5.26 -6.63 3.48
C PHE A 7 5.79 -5.24 3.81
N LEU A 8 5.14 -4.53 4.75
CA LEU A 8 5.60 -3.21 5.17
C LEU A 8 6.96 -3.31 5.89
N GLN A 9 7.15 -4.32 6.73
CA GLN A 9 8.41 -4.57 7.41
C GLN A 9 9.52 -4.93 6.41
N ALA A 10 9.25 -5.80 5.44
CA ALA A 10 10.19 -6.13 4.38
C ALA A 10 10.62 -4.90 3.58
N ALA A 11 9.69 -3.97 3.30
CA ALA A 11 10.01 -2.71 2.64
C ALA A 11 10.93 -1.82 3.50
N ARG A 12 10.68 -1.73 4.82
CA ARG A 12 11.53 -0.99 5.76
C ARG A 12 12.94 -1.56 5.83
N ASP A 13 13.05 -2.87 6.01
CA ASP A 13 14.33 -3.55 6.14
C ASP A 13 15.16 -3.36 4.87
N ALA A 14 14.54 -3.53 3.70
CA ALA A 14 15.18 -3.30 2.42
C ALA A 14 15.62 -1.83 2.25
N ALA A 15 14.80 -0.85 2.65
CA ALA A 15 15.16 0.58 2.55
C ALA A 15 16.26 1.00 3.53
N ALA A 16 16.37 0.33 4.67
CA ALA A 16 17.41 0.55 5.68
C ALA A 16 18.77 -0.05 5.26
N LEU A 17 18.75 -1.20 4.59
CA LEU A 17 19.95 -1.92 4.15
C LEU A 17 20.46 -1.48 2.77
N ALA A 18 19.62 -0.80 1.98
CA ALA A 18 19.96 -0.39 0.62
C ALA A 18 21.10 0.65 0.55
N GLU A 19 22.06 0.39 -0.33
CA GLU A 19 23.07 1.37 -0.74
C GLU A 19 22.44 2.51 -1.55
N ALA A 20 23.09 3.69 -1.59
CA ALA A 20 22.54 4.88 -2.23
C ALA A 20 22.18 4.70 -3.73
N SER A 21 22.91 3.82 -4.44
CA SER A 21 22.69 3.50 -5.86
C SER A 21 21.75 2.32 -6.09
N ALA A 22 21.15 1.75 -5.03
CA ALA A 22 20.30 0.58 -5.13
C ALA A 22 19.05 0.85 -5.98
N ASN A 23 18.61 -0.19 -6.70
CA ASN A 23 17.34 -0.19 -7.39
C ASN A 23 16.18 -0.10 -6.38
N GLY A 24 15.35 0.95 -6.48
CA GLY A 24 14.20 1.18 -5.61
C GLY A 24 12.97 0.31 -5.92
N ASN A 25 12.89 -0.30 -7.11
CA ASN A 25 11.71 -1.06 -7.56
C ASN A 25 11.32 -2.22 -6.62
N PRO A 26 12.26 -3.03 -6.07
CA PRO A 26 11.93 -4.07 -5.10
C PRO A 26 11.27 -3.53 -3.83
N ILE A 27 11.77 -2.42 -3.28
CA ILE A 27 11.18 -1.77 -2.09
C ILE A 27 9.78 -1.27 -2.44
N MET A 28 9.62 -0.59 -3.57
CA MET A 28 8.31 -0.09 -4.02
C MET A 28 7.31 -1.23 -4.27
N SER A 29 7.77 -2.39 -4.74
CA SER A 29 6.93 -3.58 -4.92
C SER A 29 6.39 -4.09 -3.58
N GLN A 30 7.24 -4.16 -2.55
CA GLN A 30 6.81 -4.53 -1.19
C GLN A 30 5.83 -3.52 -0.61
N VAL A 31 6.06 -2.22 -0.85
CA VAL A 31 5.15 -1.15 -0.48
C VAL A 31 3.76 -1.34 -1.11
N VAL A 32 3.69 -1.62 -2.41
CA VAL A 32 2.41 -1.85 -3.11
C VAL A 32 1.68 -3.07 -2.54
N LEU A 33 2.39 -4.16 -2.28
CA LEU A 33 1.81 -5.36 -1.67
C LEU A 33 1.27 -5.08 -0.27
N ALA A 34 1.98 -4.31 0.54
CA ALA A 34 1.55 -3.92 1.88
C ALA A 34 0.23 -3.14 1.83
N VAL A 35 0.12 -2.09 1.01
CA VAL A 35 -1.10 -1.26 0.97
C VAL A 35 -2.30 -1.99 0.38
N ILE A 36 -2.08 -2.91 -0.57
CA ILE A 36 -3.14 -3.79 -1.07
C ILE A 36 -3.64 -4.68 0.07
N ALA A 37 -2.73 -5.36 0.78
CA ALA A 37 -3.12 -6.25 1.87
C ALA A 37 -3.81 -5.53 3.05
N TYR A 38 -3.43 -4.27 3.35
CA TYR A 38 -4.16 -3.43 4.31
C TYR A 38 -5.56 -3.05 3.81
N GLY A 39 -5.67 -2.66 2.53
CA GLY A 39 -6.96 -2.35 1.93
C GLY A 39 -7.90 -3.56 1.90
N ASP A 40 -7.39 -4.74 1.54
CA ASP A 40 -8.16 -5.98 1.55
C ASP A 40 -8.62 -6.34 2.96
N ALA A 41 -7.75 -6.17 3.98
CA ALA A 41 -8.15 -6.41 5.37
C ALA A 41 -9.33 -5.52 5.79
N LEU A 42 -9.34 -4.25 5.39
CA LEU A 42 -10.45 -3.32 5.64
C LEU A 42 -11.71 -3.72 4.87
N THR A 43 -11.62 -4.03 3.58
CA THR A 43 -12.81 -4.40 2.77
C THR A 43 -13.42 -5.72 3.23
N ILE A 44 -12.60 -6.68 3.64
CA ILE A 44 -13.06 -7.94 4.23
C ILE A 44 -13.73 -7.68 5.58
N ARG A 45 -13.09 -6.93 6.49
CA ARG A 45 -13.58 -6.73 7.86
C ARG A 45 -14.92 -6.00 7.92
N PHE A 46 -15.11 -5.01 7.06
CA PHE A 46 -16.27 -4.11 7.11
C PHE A 46 -17.32 -4.40 6.04
N GLY A 47 -16.96 -5.12 4.97
CA GLY A 47 -17.86 -5.38 3.85
C GLY A 47 -17.91 -6.84 3.38
N GLY A 48 -17.08 -7.74 3.92
CA GLY A 48 -16.99 -9.12 3.45
C GLY A 48 -16.48 -9.25 2.02
N ILE A 49 -15.82 -8.22 1.47
CA ILE A 49 -15.36 -8.17 0.08
C ILE A 49 -13.85 -8.47 0.04
N GLN A 50 -13.48 -9.55 -0.62
CA GLN A 50 -12.09 -9.85 -0.97
C GLN A 50 -11.80 -9.37 -2.39
N ASN A 51 -10.75 -8.57 -2.56
CA ASN A 51 -10.45 -7.95 -3.85
C ASN A 51 -9.36 -8.74 -4.60
N GLU A 52 -9.76 -9.80 -5.30
CA GLU A 52 -8.82 -10.82 -5.81
C GLU A 52 -8.26 -10.53 -7.22
N HIS A 53 -8.93 -9.71 -8.03
CA HIS A 53 -8.63 -9.64 -9.46
C HIS A 53 -8.31 -8.24 -9.98
N ASP A 54 -8.87 -7.20 -9.36
CA ASP A 54 -8.65 -5.83 -9.81
C ASP A 54 -8.35 -4.92 -8.63
N HIS A 55 -7.09 -4.96 -8.18
CA HIS A 55 -6.62 -4.04 -7.14
C HIS A 55 -6.70 -2.56 -7.57
N ARG A 56 -6.91 -2.24 -8.87
CA ARG A 56 -7.21 -0.84 -9.28
C ARG A 56 -8.58 -0.39 -8.78
N GLN A 57 -9.49 -1.34 -8.50
CA GLN A 57 -10.78 -1.07 -7.87
C GLN A 57 -10.73 -0.97 -6.35
N LEU A 58 -9.57 -1.21 -5.71
CA LEU A 58 -9.45 -1.22 -4.25
C LEU A 58 -9.85 0.11 -3.60
N VAL A 59 -9.51 1.24 -4.22
CA VAL A 59 -9.95 2.57 -3.76
C VAL A 59 -11.48 2.69 -3.77
N ARG A 60 -12.12 2.18 -4.83
CA ARG A 60 -13.59 2.19 -4.96
C ARG A 60 -14.25 1.25 -3.95
N ALA A 61 -13.69 0.05 -3.78
CA ALA A 61 -14.16 -0.93 -2.82
C ALA A 61 -14.09 -0.37 -1.39
N LEU A 62 -12.97 0.21 -0.98
CA LEU A 62 -12.84 0.84 0.34
C LEU A 62 -13.83 1.98 0.57
N ARG A 63 -14.01 2.85 -0.43
CA ARG A 63 -15.00 3.94 -0.34
C ARG A 63 -16.41 3.39 -0.17
N TYR A 64 -16.75 2.34 -0.90
CA TYR A 64 -18.05 1.68 -0.79
C TYR A 64 -18.23 1.04 0.59
N THR A 65 -17.22 0.32 1.07
CA THR A 65 -17.27 -0.40 2.35
C THR A 65 -17.33 0.52 3.57
N LEU A 66 -16.50 1.57 3.61
CA LEU A 66 -16.38 2.45 4.78
C LEU A 66 -17.34 3.66 4.73
N GLY A 67 -17.89 3.98 3.55
CA GLY A 67 -18.79 5.12 3.37
C GLY A 67 -18.16 6.43 3.87
N ASN A 68 -18.87 7.12 4.77
CA ASN A 68 -18.41 8.39 5.36
C ASN A 68 -17.22 8.24 6.32
N ALA A 69 -16.92 7.03 6.79
CA ALA A 69 -15.73 6.77 7.61
C ALA A 69 -14.46 6.67 6.75
N ALA A 70 -14.59 6.61 5.42
CA ALA A 70 -13.46 6.56 4.51
C ALA A 70 -12.75 7.92 4.45
N ASP A 71 -11.55 8.01 5.02
CA ASP A 71 -10.71 9.19 4.92
C ASP A 71 -10.30 9.41 3.45
N ALA A 72 -10.72 10.54 2.87
CA ALA A 72 -10.46 10.89 1.48
C ALA A 72 -8.96 11.06 1.17
N GLU A 73 -8.16 11.50 2.14
CA GLU A 73 -6.71 11.62 1.99
C GLU A 73 -6.10 10.22 1.84
N GLN A 74 -6.56 9.26 2.63
CA GLN A 74 -6.06 7.89 2.62
C GLN A 74 -6.44 7.15 1.34
N LEU A 75 -7.65 7.38 0.82
CA LEU A 75 -8.07 6.87 -0.47
C LEU A 75 -7.25 7.44 -1.64
N THR A 76 -6.94 8.73 -1.59
CA THR A 76 -6.08 9.40 -2.59
C THR A 76 -4.66 8.83 -2.53
N ARG A 77 -4.12 8.67 -1.33
CA ARG A 77 -2.80 8.09 -1.06
C ARG A 77 -2.71 6.66 -1.58
N LEU A 78 -3.70 5.82 -1.27
CA LEU A 78 -3.78 4.45 -1.79
C LEU A 78 -3.81 4.43 -3.32
N GLY A 79 -4.65 5.27 -3.95
CA GLY A 79 -4.74 5.35 -5.41
C GLY A 79 -3.41 5.74 -6.06
N ARG A 80 -2.68 6.70 -5.46
CA ARG A 80 -1.34 7.10 -5.93
C ARG A 80 -0.34 5.95 -5.82
N ILE A 81 -0.32 5.21 -4.71
CA ILE A 81 0.61 4.08 -4.51
C ILE A 81 0.29 2.95 -5.49
N ILE A 82 -0.98 2.56 -5.62
CA ILE A 82 -1.41 1.50 -6.56
C ILE A 82 -1.13 1.90 -8.00
N GLY A 83 -1.33 3.16 -8.37
CA GLY A 83 -1.03 3.67 -9.71
C GLY A 83 0.45 3.55 -10.10
N ARG A 84 1.36 3.47 -9.11
CA ARG A 84 2.79 3.22 -9.37
C ARG A 84 3.09 1.75 -9.68
N LYS A 85 2.20 0.81 -9.35
CA LYS A 85 2.40 -0.64 -9.56
C LYS A 85 2.79 -0.97 -11.01
N ASP A 86 2.05 -0.43 -11.97
CA ASP A 86 2.28 -0.73 -13.39
C ASP A 86 3.63 -0.17 -13.85
N GLN A 87 4.03 1.01 -13.35
CA GLN A 87 5.34 1.59 -13.60
C GLN A 87 6.46 0.73 -12.98
N ILE A 88 6.27 0.22 -11.76
CA ILE A 88 7.27 -0.62 -11.08
C ILE A 88 7.43 -1.98 -11.77
N GLN A 89 6.35 -2.56 -12.30
CA GLN A 89 6.34 -3.93 -12.83
C GLN A 89 6.64 -4.03 -14.33
N TYR A 90 6.28 -3.03 -15.13
CA TYR A 90 6.35 -3.13 -16.59
C TYR A 90 7.23 -2.08 -17.25
N ASP A 91 7.60 -1.01 -16.54
CA ASP A 91 8.47 0.02 -17.09
C ASP A 91 9.94 -0.42 -17.01
N HIS A 92 10.73 -0.06 -18.01
CA HIS A 92 12.16 -0.39 -18.09
C HIS A 92 13.01 0.50 -17.16
N ARG A 93 12.35 1.43 -16.46
CA ARG A 93 12.97 2.41 -15.57
C ARG A 93 13.22 1.81 -14.18
N THR A 94 14.47 1.92 -13.76
CA THR A 94 14.88 1.74 -12.37
C THR A 94 14.47 2.96 -11.54
N ALA A 95 13.65 2.80 -10.51
CA ALA A 95 13.37 3.86 -9.54
C ALA A 95 14.58 4.08 -8.63
N SER A 96 14.77 5.32 -8.17
CA SER A 96 15.81 5.63 -7.19
C SER A 96 15.40 5.17 -5.78
N LEU A 97 16.39 5.07 -4.88
CA LEU A 97 16.14 4.80 -3.46
C LEU A 97 15.29 5.91 -2.81
N ASP A 98 15.48 7.17 -3.21
CA ASP A 98 14.68 8.30 -2.69
C ASP A 98 13.21 8.20 -3.13
N GLU A 99 12.95 7.80 -4.37
CA GLU A 99 11.58 7.53 -4.84
C GLU A 99 10.93 6.41 -4.00
N ALA A 100 11.70 5.36 -3.70
CA ALA A 100 11.22 4.24 -2.90
C ALA A 100 10.94 4.64 -1.44
N ARG A 101 11.83 5.42 -0.81
CA ARG A 101 11.64 5.93 0.55
C ARG A 101 10.44 6.85 0.65
N GLY A 102 10.26 7.76 -0.32
CA GLY A 102 9.09 8.63 -0.37
C GLY A 102 7.79 7.83 -0.46
N LEU A 103 7.74 6.75 -1.26
CA LEU A 103 6.57 5.89 -1.36
C LEU A 103 6.34 5.07 -0.07
N LEU A 104 7.41 4.59 0.57
CA LEU A 104 7.36 3.88 1.85
C LEU A 104 6.72 4.76 2.94
N GLU A 105 7.15 6.01 3.08
CA GLU A 105 6.53 6.94 4.05
C GLU A 105 5.03 7.13 3.80
N GLN A 106 4.60 7.16 2.53
CA GLN A 106 3.18 7.24 2.23
C GLN A 106 2.45 5.96 2.67
N ALA A 107 3.06 4.79 2.46
CA ALA A 107 2.48 3.51 2.86
C ALA A 107 2.38 3.37 4.39
N GLU A 108 3.36 3.85 5.13
CA GLU A 108 3.35 3.84 6.60
C GLU A 108 2.19 4.68 7.16
N ARG A 109 1.95 5.86 6.59
CA ARG A 109 0.80 6.70 6.97
C ARG A 109 -0.52 6.00 6.71
N PHE A 110 -0.64 5.32 5.56
CA PHE A 110 -1.82 4.53 5.24
C PHE A 110 -2.01 3.36 6.20
N ALA A 111 -0.93 2.63 6.52
CA ALA A 111 -0.95 1.51 7.46
C ALA A 111 -1.40 1.96 8.85
N VAL A 112 -0.86 3.07 9.38
CA VAL A 112 -1.29 3.61 10.69
C VAL A 112 -2.79 3.91 10.72
N TRP A 113 -3.33 4.50 9.64
CA TRP A 113 -4.77 4.72 9.53
C TRP A 113 -5.56 3.41 9.45
N ALA A 114 -5.16 2.49 8.57
CA ALA A 114 -5.84 1.22 8.37
C ALA A 114 -5.89 0.39 9.66
N GLU A 115 -4.79 0.35 10.43
CA GLU A 115 -4.75 -0.34 11.72
C GLU A 115 -5.68 0.30 12.75
N ARG A 116 -5.77 1.64 12.78
CA ARG A 116 -6.72 2.34 13.66
C ARG A 116 -8.16 2.00 13.32
N GLU A 117 -8.52 1.97 12.04
CA GLU A 117 -9.89 1.59 11.64
C GLU A 117 -10.18 0.13 12.01
N LEU A 118 -9.25 -0.79 11.76
CA LEU A 118 -9.44 -2.21 12.11
C LEU A 118 -9.57 -2.47 13.61
N LEU A 119 -8.98 -1.63 14.46
CA LEU A 119 -9.11 -1.71 15.93
C LEU A 119 -10.44 -1.14 16.45
N ARG A 120 -11.14 -0.31 15.68
CA ARG A 120 -12.46 0.22 16.07
C ARG A 120 -13.60 -0.77 15.89
N ALA A 121 -13.34 -1.89 15.21
CA ALA A 121 -14.34 -2.80 14.69
C ALA A 121 -14.73 -3.90 15.68
#